data_AF-A0A7S0R730-F1
#
_entry.id   AF-A0A7S0R730-F1
#
_cell.length_a   1.000
_cell.length_b   1.000
_cell.length_c   1.000
_cell.angle_alpha   90.00
_cell.angle_beta   90.00
_cell.angle_gamma   90.00
#
_symmetry.space_group_name_H-M   'P 1'
#
loop_
_entity.id
_entity.type
_entity.pdbx_description
1 polymer ?
#
loop_
_entity_poly.entity_id
_entity_poly.type
_entity_poly.pdbx_seq_one_letter_code
_entity_poly.pdbx_strand_id
1 'polypeptide(L)'
;KDKLLFAFTLSCTIYTYKSEMDPAELRFLLTGGVSIAQSPEKTVPWHLQKLWDEMFRLSGLNNTFTGLLDDFKSGPDNWKHIYDSAEPHKEEIPEPWASKLSTFQKLLVLRCIRPDKIVSAVTLYVIESMGQKYVEPPPFDLVGSYADSTCVTPLIFVLSPGSDPMSAMLKFCDQQGVTMETLSLGQGQGPKA
;
A
#
# COMPACT_ATOMS: atom_id res chain seq x y z
N LYS A 1 5.36 9.47 3.15
CA LYS A 1 3.99 9.00 3.47
C LYS A 1 3.31 8.40 2.22
N ASP A 2 3.50 8.99 1.04
CA ASP A 2 2.73 8.65 -0.16
C ASP A 2 3.36 7.56 -1.06
N LYS A 3 4.60 7.15 -0.78
CA LYS A 3 5.32 6.14 -1.56
C LYS A 3 4.55 4.81 -1.67
N LEU A 4 4.04 4.28 -0.55
CA LEU A 4 3.32 3.00 -0.56
C LEU A 4 2.04 3.10 -1.41
N LEU A 5 1.29 4.19 -1.26
CA LEU A 5 0.07 4.42 -2.03
C LEU A 5 0.37 4.50 -3.53
N PHE A 6 1.43 5.22 -3.90
CA PHE A 6 1.88 5.32 -5.29
C PHE A 6 2.32 3.95 -5.84
N ALA A 7 3.15 3.23 -5.11
CA ALA A 7 3.62 1.90 -5.51
C ALA A 7 2.46 0.90 -5.65
N PHE A 8 1.52 0.90 -4.71
CA PHE A 8 0.31 0.10 -4.79
C PHE A 8 -0.53 0.44 -6.02
N THR A 9 -0.79 1.73 -6.25
CA THR A 9 -1.54 2.22 -7.41
C THR A 9 -0.86 1.81 -8.72
N LEU A 10 0.45 2.01 -8.82
CA LEU A 10 1.25 1.63 -9.98
C LEU A 10 1.19 0.12 -10.23
N SER A 11 1.34 -0.70 -9.19
CA SER A 11 1.18 -2.16 -9.27
C SER A 11 -0.21 -2.50 -9.84
N CYS A 12 -1.29 -2.01 -9.22
CA CYS A 12 -2.65 -2.27 -9.69
C CYS A 12 -2.87 -1.85 -11.15
N THR A 13 -2.37 -0.69 -11.56
CA THR A 13 -2.45 -0.23 -12.95
C THR A 13 -1.73 -1.18 -13.91
N ILE A 14 -0.53 -1.64 -13.56
CA ILE A 14 0.25 -2.59 -14.39
C ILE A 14 -0.51 -3.90 -14.57
N TYR A 15 -1.00 -4.51 -13.48
CA TYR A 15 -1.73 -5.78 -13.54
C TYR A 15 -3.09 -5.65 -14.23
N THR A 16 -3.76 -4.50 -14.08
CA THR A 16 -5.01 -4.20 -14.81
C THR A 16 -4.75 -4.12 -16.32
N TYR A 17 -3.67 -3.44 -16.74
CA TYR A 17 -3.29 -3.36 -18.15
C TYR A 17 -2.95 -4.74 -18.75
N LYS A 18 -2.32 -5.61 -17.96
CA LYS A 18 -2.03 -7.00 -18.34
C LYS A 18 -3.26 -7.93 -18.34
N SER A 19 -4.44 -7.43 -17.94
CA SER A 19 -5.65 -8.26 -17.74
C SER A 19 -5.47 -9.39 -16.71
N GLU A 20 -4.56 -9.20 -15.74
CA GLU A 20 -4.28 -10.13 -14.64
C GLU A 20 -4.99 -9.72 -13.34
N MET A 21 -5.70 -8.59 -13.35
CA MET A 21 -6.47 -8.08 -12.22
C MET A 21 -7.86 -7.66 -12.70
N ASP A 22 -8.90 -8.14 -12.02
CA ASP A 22 -10.29 -7.76 -12.29
C ASP A 22 -10.56 -6.34 -11.77
N PRO A 23 -11.00 -5.39 -12.62
CA PRO A 23 -11.37 -4.05 -12.17
C PRO A 23 -12.47 -4.03 -11.10
N ALA A 24 -13.35 -5.03 -11.08
CA ALA A 24 -14.39 -5.15 -10.05
C ALA A 24 -13.80 -5.50 -8.68
N GLU A 25 -12.75 -6.34 -8.65
CA GLU A 25 -11.98 -6.67 -7.44
C GLU A 25 -11.25 -5.45 -6.88
N LEU A 26 -10.60 -4.66 -7.75
CA LEU A 26 -9.96 -3.42 -7.34
C LEU A 26 -10.97 -2.40 -6.81
N ARG A 27 -12.11 -2.25 -7.50
CA ARG A 27 -13.18 -1.38 -7.05
C ARG A 27 -13.72 -1.83 -5.70
N PHE A 28 -13.89 -3.13 -5.47
CA PHE A 28 -14.28 -3.66 -4.17
C PHE A 28 -13.31 -3.22 -3.08
N LEU A 29 -11.99 -3.39 -3.28
CA LEU A 29 -10.98 -2.97 -2.31
C LEU A 29 -11.04 -1.47 -1.98
N LEU A 30 -11.23 -0.61 -2.98
CA LEU A 30 -11.25 0.84 -2.83
C LEU A 30 -12.56 1.38 -2.25
N THR A 31 -13.68 0.81 -2.68
CA THR A 31 -15.02 1.25 -2.28
C THR A 31 -15.57 0.24 -1.29
N GLY A 32 -15.55 0.59 0.00
CA GLY A 32 -16.32 -0.16 1.00
C GLY A 32 -17.78 -0.03 0.61
N GLY A 33 -18.34 -1.07 0.01
CA GLY A 33 -19.60 -0.98 -0.70
C GLY A 33 -20.79 -0.80 0.24
N VAL A 34 -21.83 -0.12 -0.22
CA VAL A 34 -23.17 -0.22 0.38
C VAL A 34 -23.94 -1.22 -0.49
N SER A 35 -24.11 -2.45 -0.02
CA SER A 35 -24.99 -3.40 -0.70
C SER A 35 -26.45 -3.01 -0.47
N ILE A 36 -27.25 -3.06 -1.53
CA ILE A 36 -28.72 -2.96 -1.46
C ILE A 36 -29.32 -4.34 -1.13
N ALA A 37 -28.60 -5.44 -1.44
CA ALA A 37 -29.06 -6.79 -1.15
C ALA A 37 -28.91 -7.12 0.34
N GLN A 38 -29.98 -7.66 0.93
CA GLN A 38 -29.97 -8.21 2.29
C GLN A 38 -29.01 -9.40 2.35
N SER A 39 -28.08 -9.35 3.30
CA SER A 39 -27.17 -10.46 3.57
C SER A 39 -27.90 -11.61 4.26
N PRO A 40 -27.44 -12.86 4.09
CA PRO A 40 -27.92 -13.99 4.87
C PRO A 40 -27.72 -13.74 6.37
N GLU A 41 -28.53 -14.40 7.20
CA GLU A 41 -28.38 -14.35 8.66
C GLU A 41 -26.93 -14.68 9.08
N LYS A 42 -26.37 -13.86 9.97
CA LYS A 42 -25.00 -14.04 10.45
C LYS A 42 -24.94 -15.21 11.42
N THR A 43 -24.26 -16.27 11.01
CA THR A 43 -24.10 -17.48 11.82
C THR A 43 -22.81 -17.52 12.63
N VAL A 44 -21.84 -16.65 12.31
CA VAL A 44 -20.50 -16.64 12.94
C VAL A 44 -20.45 -15.56 14.04
N PRO A 45 -20.45 -15.92 15.34
CA PRO A 45 -20.67 -14.96 16.43
C PRO A 45 -19.57 -13.91 16.58
N TRP A 46 -18.30 -14.32 16.46
CA TRP A 46 -17.12 -13.46 16.64
C TRP A 46 -16.89 -12.48 15.47
N HIS A 47 -17.53 -12.72 14.32
CA HIS A 47 -17.40 -11.86 13.16
C HIS A 47 -18.39 -10.69 13.22
N LEU A 48 -17.97 -9.50 12.79
CA LEU A 48 -18.82 -8.30 12.84
C LEU A 48 -19.84 -8.31 11.70
N GLN A 49 -21.08 -7.89 11.97
CA GLN A 49 -22.14 -7.84 10.95
C GLN A 49 -21.73 -7.05 9.70
N LYS A 50 -21.08 -5.90 9.88
CA LYS A 50 -20.59 -5.09 8.75
C LYS A 50 -19.59 -5.87 7.87
N LEU A 51 -18.72 -6.66 8.48
CA LEU A 51 -17.72 -7.44 7.77
C LEU A 51 -18.34 -8.67 7.12
N TRP A 52 -19.38 -9.24 7.73
CA TRP A 52 -20.17 -10.31 7.15
C TRP A 52 -20.83 -9.87 5.84
N ASP A 53 -21.40 -8.67 5.82
CA ASP A 53 -22.00 -8.11 4.63
C ASP A 53 -20.95 -7.87 3.51
N GLU A 54 -19.72 -7.48 3.88
CA GLU A 54 -18.59 -7.39 2.93
C GLU A 54 -18.20 -8.77 2.39
N MET A 55 -18.15 -9.79 3.24
CA MET A 55 -17.81 -11.16 2.82
C MET A 55 -18.87 -11.75 1.90
N PHE A 56 -20.15 -11.50 2.17
CA PHE A 56 -21.24 -11.88 1.28
C PHE A 56 -21.12 -11.20 -0.09
N ARG A 57 -20.84 -9.88 -0.11
CA ARG A 57 -20.57 -9.15 -1.36
C ARG A 57 -19.39 -9.74 -2.12
N LEU A 58 -18.28 -10.01 -1.43
CA LEU A 58 -17.10 -10.60 -2.05
C LEU A 58 -17.42 -11.95 -2.68
N SER A 59 -18.17 -12.80 -1.97
CA SER A 59 -18.58 -14.13 -2.45
C SER A 59 -19.46 -14.07 -3.71
N GLY A 60 -20.18 -12.96 -3.92
CA GLY A 60 -21.02 -12.71 -5.10
C GLY A 60 -20.38 -11.83 -6.17
N LEU A 61 -19.12 -11.42 -6.01
CA LEU A 61 -18.46 -10.47 -6.91
C LEU A 61 -18.18 -11.08 -8.29
N ASN A 62 -17.60 -12.28 -8.29
CA ASN A 62 -17.29 -13.06 -9.48
C ASN A 62 -17.19 -14.56 -9.12
N ASN A 63 -16.97 -15.41 -10.11
CA ASN A 63 -16.91 -16.87 -9.93
C ASN A 63 -15.71 -17.33 -9.07
N THR A 64 -14.70 -16.47 -8.86
CA THR A 64 -13.51 -16.81 -8.10
C THR A 64 -13.83 -17.02 -6.62
N PHE A 65 -14.74 -16.21 -6.07
CA PHE A 65 -15.11 -16.26 -4.64
C PHE A 65 -16.37 -17.07 -4.37
N THR A 66 -16.95 -17.74 -5.38
CA THR A 66 -18.14 -18.57 -5.18
C THR A 66 -17.86 -19.68 -4.16
N GLY A 67 -18.72 -19.75 -3.13
CA GLY A 67 -18.59 -20.68 -2.01
C GLY A 67 -17.78 -20.14 -0.82
N LEU A 68 -17.19 -18.94 -0.90
CA LEU A 68 -16.40 -18.36 0.19
C LEU A 68 -17.21 -18.18 1.46
N LEU A 69 -18.41 -17.61 1.33
CA LEU A 69 -19.26 -17.39 2.49
C LEU A 69 -19.74 -18.71 3.11
N ASP A 70 -20.02 -19.72 2.29
CA ASP A 70 -20.49 -21.02 2.76
C ASP A 70 -19.38 -21.81 3.46
N ASP A 71 -18.14 -21.74 2.95
CA ASP A 71 -16.96 -22.27 3.61
C ASP A 71 -16.73 -21.60 4.97
N PHE A 72 -16.79 -20.27 5.01
CA PHE A 72 -16.66 -19.48 6.24
C PHE A 72 -17.75 -19.80 7.27
N LYS A 73 -18.98 -20.08 6.82
CA LYS A 73 -20.08 -20.55 7.68
C LYS A 73 -19.84 -21.95 8.23
N SER A 74 -19.34 -22.86 7.40
CA SER A 74 -19.21 -24.28 7.72
C SER A 74 -18.06 -24.56 8.70
N GLY A 75 -16.98 -23.78 8.62
CA GLY A 75 -15.78 -23.95 9.43
C GLY A 75 -15.25 -22.63 10.00
N PRO A 76 -16.02 -21.88 10.81
CA PRO A 76 -15.59 -20.59 11.33
C PRO A 76 -14.31 -20.69 12.17
N ASP A 77 -14.10 -21.80 12.87
CA ASP A 77 -12.89 -22.00 13.68
C ASP A 77 -11.60 -22.05 12.82
N ASN A 78 -11.69 -22.48 11.56
CA ASN A 78 -10.56 -22.47 10.62
C ASN A 78 -10.14 -21.05 10.21
N TRP A 79 -11.02 -20.07 10.36
CA TRP A 79 -10.75 -18.67 10.02
C TRP A 79 -10.44 -17.81 11.25
N LYS A 80 -10.74 -18.34 12.44
CA LYS A 80 -10.65 -17.60 13.69
C LYS A 80 -9.23 -17.23 14.07
N HIS A 81 -8.22 -18.03 13.70
CA HIS A 81 -6.81 -17.70 13.96
C HIS A 81 -6.40 -16.39 13.26
N ILE A 82 -6.90 -16.13 12.05
CA ILE A 82 -6.66 -14.86 11.34
C ILE A 82 -7.34 -13.71 12.07
N TYR A 83 -8.56 -13.92 12.57
CA TYR A 83 -9.27 -12.88 13.30
C TYR A 83 -8.54 -12.51 14.60
N ASP A 84 -8.10 -13.51 15.37
CA ASP A 84 -7.46 -13.34 16.68
C ASP A 84 -5.97 -12.93 16.58
N SER A 85 -5.30 -13.12 15.43
CA SER A 85 -3.87 -12.81 15.25
C SER A 85 -3.54 -11.32 15.36
N ALA A 86 -2.40 -10.98 15.95
CA ALA A 86 -1.87 -9.61 15.95
C ALA A 86 -1.36 -9.19 14.56
N GLU A 87 -0.95 -10.16 13.74
CA GLU A 87 -0.37 -10.00 12.41
C GLU A 87 -1.12 -10.81 11.35
N PRO A 88 -2.43 -10.58 11.16
CA PRO A 88 -3.28 -11.42 10.32
C PRO A 88 -2.93 -11.41 8.83
N HIS A 89 -2.12 -10.43 8.39
CA HIS A 89 -1.61 -10.31 7.05
C HIS A 89 -0.43 -11.28 6.75
N LYS A 90 0.10 -11.95 7.78
CA LYS A 90 1.12 -13.01 7.68
C LYS A 90 0.52 -14.41 7.86
N GLU A 91 -0.72 -14.50 8.31
CA GLU A 91 -1.41 -15.77 8.50
C GLU A 91 -1.86 -16.33 7.16
N GLU A 92 -1.77 -17.65 7.01
CA GLU A 92 -2.31 -18.34 5.84
C GLU A 92 -3.83 -18.46 5.97
N ILE A 93 -4.53 -18.19 4.86
CA ILE A 93 -5.97 -18.44 4.76
C ILE A 93 -6.24 -19.94 4.57
N PRO A 94 -7.39 -20.47 5.01
CA PRO A 94 -7.70 -21.89 4.84
C PRO A 94 -7.70 -22.33 3.38
N GLU A 95 -7.32 -23.59 3.14
CA GLU A 95 -7.59 -24.26 1.87
C GLU A 95 -9.11 -24.40 1.65
N PRO A 96 -9.61 -24.32 0.40
CA PRO A 96 -8.86 -24.23 -0.86
C PRO A 96 -8.42 -22.80 -1.25
N TRP A 97 -8.73 -21.80 -0.43
CA TRP A 97 -8.54 -20.39 -0.79
C TRP A 97 -7.06 -19.99 -0.86
N ALA A 98 -6.22 -20.58 0.00
CA ALA A 98 -4.77 -20.35 -0.02
C ALA A 98 -4.15 -20.69 -1.38
N SER A 99 -4.52 -21.81 -1.97
CA SER A 99 -4.02 -22.24 -3.28
C SER A 99 -4.79 -21.64 -4.46
N LYS A 100 -6.10 -21.36 -4.31
CA LYS A 100 -6.96 -20.84 -5.39
C LYS A 100 -6.77 -19.35 -5.66
N LEU A 101 -6.55 -18.54 -4.63
CA LEU A 101 -6.59 -17.08 -4.74
C LEU A 101 -5.21 -16.49 -5.03
N SER A 102 -5.17 -15.48 -5.90
CA SER A 102 -3.98 -14.65 -6.08
C SER A 102 -3.68 -13.82 -4.84
N THR A 103 -2.46 -13.32 -4.71
CA THR A 103 -2.05 -12.43 -3.59
C THR A 103 -2.97 -11.22 -3.47
N PHE A 104 -3.40 -10.63 -4.59
CA PHE A 104 -4.37 -9.54 -4.58
C PHE A 104 -5.75 -9.97 -4.05
N GLN A 105 -6.25 -11.13 -4.48
CA GLN A 105 -7.53 -11.66 -4.04
C GLN A 105 -7.53 -12.02 -2.55
N LYS A 106 -6.40 -12.51 -2.02
CA LYS A 106 -6.19 -12.73 -0.58
C LYS A 106 -6.31 -11.43 0.23
N LEU A 107 -5.91 -10.27 -0.32
CA LEU A 107 -6.14 -8.97 0.33
C LEU A 107 -7.63 -8.66 0.51
N LEU A 108 -8.47 -9.04 -0.45
CA LEU A 108 -9.92 -8.80 -0.38
C LEU A 108 -10.55 -9.63 0.73
N VAL A 109 -10.13 -10.89 0.86
CA VAL A 109 -10.56 -11.78 1.95
C VAL A 109 -10.12 -11.22 3.30
N LEU A 110 -8.85 -10.83 3.44
CA LEU A 110 -8.35 -10.23 4.68
C LEU A 110 -9.10 -8.95 5.04
N ARG A 111 -9.46 -8.11 4.07
CA ARG A 111 -10.28 -6.90 4.30
C ARG A 111 -11.65 -7.23 4.89
N CYS A 112 -12.22 -8.40 4.56
CA CYS A 112 -13.48 -8.88 5.12
C CYS A 112 -13.34 -9.49 6.53
N ILE A 113 -12.13 -9.65 7.08
CA ILE A 113 -11.90 -10.24 8.40
C ILE A 113 -11.20 -9.25 9.33
N ARG A 114 -10.12 -8.62 8.86
CA ARG A 114 -9.24 -7.68 9.59
C ARG A 114 -8.88 -6.46 8.74
N PRO A 115 -9.86 -5.57 8.46
CA PRO A 115 -9.62 -4.36 7.66
C PRO A 115 -8.61 -3.40 8.30
N ASP A 116 -8.42 -3.45 9.62
CA ASP A 116 -7.44 -2.64 10.35
C ASP A 116 -5.99 -2.92 9.94
N LYS A 117 -5.71 -4.10 9.37
CA LYS A 117 -4.37 -4.53 8.94
C LYS A 117 -4.17 -4.46 7.43
N ILE A 118 -5.09 -3.82 6.69
CA ILE A 118 -5.03 -3.75 5.23
C ILE A 118 -3.77 -3.04 4.72
N VAL A 119 -3.27 -2.02 5.44
CA VAL A 119 -2.05 -1.29 5.06
C VAL A 119 -0.82 -2.20 5.13
N SER A 120 -0.71 -3.02 6.17
CA SER A 120 0.37 -4.01 6.30
C SER A 120 0.29 -5.06 5.21
N ALA A 121 -0.92 -5.53 4.88
CA ALA A 121 -1.13 -6.49 3.81
C ALA A 121 -0.80 -5.92 2.42
N VAL A 122 -1.20 -4.68 2.14
CA VAL A 122 -0.83 -3.95 0.92
C VAL A 122 0.68 -3.78 0.82
N THR A 123 1.37 -3.57 1.94
CA THR A 123 2.84 -3.50 1.98
C THR A 123 3.45 -4.82 1.50
N LEU A 124 2.99 -5.96 2.03
CA LEU A 124 3.46 -7.28 1.59
C LEU A 124 3.14 -7.54 0.11
N TYR A 125 1.94 -7.17 -0.34
CA TYR A 125 1.58 -7.28 -1.75
C TYR A 125 2.53 -6.49 -2.66
N VAL A 126 2.87 -5.24 -2.31
CA VAL A 126 3.83 -4.43 -3.09
C VAL A 126 5.22 -5.05 -3.06
N ILE A 127 5.66 -5.60 -1.92
CA ILE A 127 6.94 -6.29 -1.81
C ILE A 127 6.97 -7.51 -2.75
N GLU A 128 5.90 -8.29 -2.79
CA GLU A 128 5.81 -9.47 -3.66
C GLU A 128 5.71 -9.10 -5.14
N SER A 129 4.92 -8.07 -5.48
CA SER A 129 4.63 -7.72 -6.87
C SER A 129 5.71 -6.86 -7.53
N MET A 130 6.34 -5.95 -6.78
CA MET A 130 7.32 -4.99 -7.30
C MET A 130 8.70 -5.13 -6.64
N GLY A 131 8.76 -5.63 -5.41
CA GLY A 131 10.01 -5.80 -4.65
C GLY A 131 10.14 -4.85 -3.47
N GLN A 132 11.00 -5.23 -2.51
CA GLN A 132 11.23 -4.53 -1.24
C GLN A 132 11.56 -3.03 -1.40
N LYS A 133 12.35 -2.65 -2.42
CA LYS A 133 12.75 -1.26 -2.68
C LYS A 133 11.58 -0.29 -2.92
N TYR A 134 10.40 -0.80 -3.26
CA TYR A 134 9.21 0.02 -3.52
C TYR A 134 8.45 0.42 -2.25
N VAL A 135 8.73 -0.22 -1.11
CA VAL A 135 8.16 0.15 0.20
C VAL A 135 9.17 0.90 1.08
N GLU A 136 10.47 0.77 0.81
CA GLU A 136 11.53 1.45 1.56
C GLU A 136 11.78 2.87 1.02
N PRO A 137 12.00 3.87 1.89
CA PRO A 137 12.43 5.20 1.43
C PRO A 137 13.80 5.09 0.73
N PRO A 138 14.00 5.78 -0.41
CA PRO A 138 15.31 5.75 -1.05
C PRO A 138 16.33 6.48 -0.16
N PRO A 139 17.59 6.05 -0.14
CA PRO A 139 18.63 6.81 0.55
C PRO A 139 18.77 8.19 -0.10
N PHE A 140 19.18 9.18 0.70
CA PHE A 140 19.52 10.50 0.17
C PHE A 140 20.79 10.38 -0.69
N ASP A 141 20.68 10.72 -1.97
CA ASP A 141 21.78 10.64 -2.92
C ASP A 141 22.03 12.00 -3.60
N LEU A 142 22.89 12.81 -2.97
CA LEU A 142 23.28 14.11 -3.50
C LEU A 142 24.16 13.97 -4.75
N VAL A 143 25.00 12.94 -4.82
CA VAL A 143 25.96 12.75 -5.90
C VAL A 143 25.22 12.41 -7.19
N GLY A 144 24.32 11.43 -7.14
CA GLY A 144 23.47 11.07 -8.28
C GLY A 144 22.56 12.22 -8.70
N SER A 145 21.92 12.89 -7.72
CA SER A 145 21.05 14.04 -8.01
C SER A 145 21.82 15.17 -8.71
N TYR A 146 23.05 15.47 -8.28
CA TYR A 146 23.88 16.49 -8.91
C TYR A 146 24.33 16.10 -10.32
N ALA A 147 24.69 14.83 -10.53
CA ALA A 147 25.05 14.32 -11.85
C ALA A 147 23.89 14.42 -12.87
N ASP A 148 22.65 14.26 -12.40
CA ASP A 148 21.43 14.44 -13.22
C ASP A 148 21.01 15.92 -13.38
N SER A 149 21.65 16.84 -12.65
CA SER A 149 21.34 18.28 -12.69
C SER A 149 22.16 19.03 -13.75
N THR A 150 21.69 20.20 -14.13
CA THR A 150 22.39 21.07 -15.09
C THR A 150 22.26 22.54 -14.68
N CYS A 151 22.98 23.45 -15.35
CA CYS A 151 22.85 24.88 -15.10
C CYS A 151 21.45 25.46 -15.39
N VAL A 152 20.59 24.72 -16.10
CA VAL A 152 19.20 25.09 -16.37
C VAL A 152 18.19 24.19 -15.63
N THR A 153 18.67 23.22 -14.84
CA THR A 153 17.85 22.29 -14.07
C THR A 153 18.32 22.33 -12.61
N PRO A 154 17.82 23.27 -11.81
CA PRO A 154 18.30 23.48 -10.45
C PRO A 154 17.89 22.34 -9.51
N LEU A 155 18.73 22.07 -8.52
CA LEU A 155 18.42 21.16 -7.42
C LEU A 155 17.57 21.86 -6.37
N ILE A 156 16.42 21.27 -6.05
CA ILE A 156 15.50 21.76 -5.01
C ILE A 156 15.39 20.71 -3.91
N PHE A 157 15.72 21.10 -2.69
CA PHE A 157 15.60 20.23 -1.51
C PHE A 157 14.28 20.53 -0.78
N VAL A 158 13.41 19.52 -0.69
CA VAL A 158 12.18 19.60 0.10
C VAL A 158 12.44 19.00 1.48
N LEU A 159 12.47 19.86 2.51
CA LEU A 159 12.87 19.47 3.85
C LEU A 159 11.67 19.08 4.71
N SER A 160 11.83 18.00 5.46
CA SER A 160 10.98 17.71 6.61
C SER A 160 11.49 18.48 7.83
N PRO A 161 10.63 18.83 8.80
CA PRO A 161 11.07 19.48 10.03
C PRO A 161 12.25 18.74 10.69
N GLY A 162 13.32 19.47 11.02
CA GLY A 162 14.53 18.91 11.64
C GLY A 162 15.52 18.26 10.66
N SER A 163 15.25 18.25 9.35
CA SER A 163 16.21 17.85 8.32
C SER A 163 16.92 19.09 7.75
N ASP A 164 18.25 19.08 7.72
CA ASP A 164 19.08 20.13 7.12
C ASP A 164 20.12 19.51 6.15
N PRO A 165 20.03 19.79 4.83
CA PRO A 165 20.94 19.23 3.83
C PRO A 165 22.27 19.99 3.77
N MET A 166 22.41 21.14 4.44
CA MET A 166 23.57 22.03 4.29
C MET A 166 24.88 21.32 4.63
N SER A 167 24.90 20.52 5.69
CA SER A 167 26.09 19.75 6.07
C SER A 167 26.50 18.73 5.00
N ALA A 168 25.55 18.16 4.26
CA ALA A 168 25.83 17.24 3.16
C ALA A 168 26.30 17.99 1.91
N MET A 169 25.71 19.16 1.62
CA MET A 169 26.12 20.01 0.49
C MET A 169 27.54 20.55 0.66
N LEU A 170 27.89 21.08 1.84
CA LEU A 170 29.23 21.60 2.11
C LEU A 170 30.29 20.52 1.91
N LYS A 171 30.08 19.32 2.47
CA LYS A 171 30.97 18.17 2.27
C LYS A 171 31.10 17.78 0.79
N PHE A 172 30.01 17.83 0.03
CA PHE A 172 30.03 17.53 -1.39
C PHE A 172 30.81 18.58 -2.19
N CYS A 173 30.60 19.87 -1.92
CA CYS A 173 31.34 20.98 -2.52
C CYS A 173 32.85 20.87 -2.26
N ASP A 174 33.24 20.58 -1.02
CA ASP A 174 34.64 20.35 -0.65
C ASP A 174 35.27 19.19 -1.45
N GLN A 175 34.53 18.09 -1.63
CA GLN A 175 34.97 16.93 -2.40
C GLN A 175 35.09 17.21 -3.91
N GLN A 176 34.21 18.05 -4.46
CA GLN A 176 34.22 18.43 -5.87
C GLN A 176 35.15 19.64 -6.16
N GLY A 177 35.70 20.28 -5.13
CA GLY A 177 36.48 21.51 -5.29
C GLY A 177 35.67 22.70 -5.79
N VAL A 178 34.36 22.73 -5.50
CA VAL A 178 33.43 23.78 -5.94
C VAL A 178 33.13 24.71 -4.78
N THR A 179 33.23 26.02 -5.00
CA THR A 179 32.85 27.03 -4.00
C THR A 179 31.33 27.22 -4.00
N MET A 180 30.71 27.13 -2.82
CA MET A 180 29.29 27.39 -2.63
C MET A 180 29.08 28.80 -2.06
N GLU A 181 28.24 29.59 -2.71
CA GLU A 181 27.70 30.82 -2.13
C GLU A 181 26.32 30.53 -1.54
N THR A 182 26.08 30.99 -0.31
CA THR A 182 24.84 30.70 0.42
C THR A 182 24.11 32.00 0.73
N LEU A 183 22.83 32.06 0.38
CA LEU A 183 21.94 33.16 0.75
C LEU A 183 20.76 32.63 1.55
N SER A 184 20.61 33.09 2.79
CA SER A 184 19.45 32.76 3.62
C SER A 184 18.27 33.66 3.27
N LEU A 185 17.19 33.05 2.78
CA LEU A 185 15.95 33.75 2.50
C LEU A 185 15.12 33.89 3.79
N GLY A 186 14.79 35.13 4.16
CA GLY A 186 13.93 35.47 5.29
C GLY A 186 13.11 36.72 4.98
N GLN A 187 12.16 37.08 5.86
CA GLN A 187 11.41 38.34 5.71
C GLN A 187 12.39 39.52 5.58
N GLY A 188 12.30 40.26 4.47
CA GLY A 188 13.12 41.44 4.19
C GLY A 188 14.36 41.24 3.30
N GLN A 189 14.63 40.03 2.78
CA GLN A 189 15.84 39.75 1.97
C GLN A 189 15.65 39.85 0.43
N GLY A 190 14.49 40.30 -0.04
CA GLY A 190 14.11 40.31 -1.47
C GLY A 190 15.10 40.97 -2.46
N PRO A 191 15.80 42.08 -2.13
CA PRO A 191 16.70 42.74 -3.09
C PRO A 191 18.06 42.07 -3.28
N LYS A 192 18.41 41.05 -2.47
CA LYS A 192 19.72 40.38 -2.48
C LYS A 192 19.71 38.98 -3.11
N ALA A 193 18.54 38.50 -3.52
CA ALA A 193 18.32 37.19 -4.11
C ALA A 193 18.29 37.24 -5.64
#